data_AF-A0A3C2CW97-F1
#
_entry.id   AF-A0A3C2CW97-F1
#
_cell.length_a   1.000
_cell.length_b   1.000
_cell.length_c   1.000
_cell.angle_alpha   90.00
_cell.angle_beta   90.00
_cell.angle_gamma   90.00
#
_symmetry.space_group_name_H-M   'P 1'
#
loop_
_entity.id
_entity.type
_entity.pdbx_description
1 polymer ?
#
loop_
_entity_poly.entity_id
_entity_poly.type
_entity_poly.pdbx_seq_one_letter_code
_entity_poly.pdbx_strand_id
1 'polypeptide(L)'
;LNIIWFMTALLDRKDRMSMGASLEVRVPFADHRLVEYVWNIPWEMKMYGNREKGILRKALEGVLPDEVLYRKKSPYPKTHHPGYTQAVQSMLSDFMTDSNSALHEFFDRNTLKSMIETEGASFKVPWFGQLMTGPQLLAQLAQIHIWFRDYNINISD
;
A
#
# COMPACT_ATOMS: atom_id res chain seq x y z
N LEU A 1 -12.08 -8.75 -10.86
CA LEU A 1 -11.04 -8.42 -9.84
C LEU A 1 -10.64 -6.94 -9.84
N ASN A 2 -10.09 -6.41 -10.95
CA ASN A 2 -9.45 -5.08 -10.95
C ASN A 2 -10.39 -3.89 -10.72
N ILE A 3 -11.56 -3.86 -11.36
CA ILE A 3 -12.52 -2.73 -11.23
C ILE A 3 -13.21 -2.75 -9.86
N ILE A 4 -13.62 -3.92 -9.39
CA ILE A 4 -14.43 -4.04 -8.17
C ILE A 4 -13.59 -3.96 -6.89
N TRP A 5 -12.40 -4.56 -6.88
CA TRP A 5 -11.61 -4.70 -5.66
C TRP A 5 -10.42 -3.74 -5.62
N PHE A 6 -9.58 -3.75 -6.65
CA PHE A 6 -8.36 -2.94 -6.68
C PHE A 6 -8.65 -1.45 -6.88
N MET A 7 -9.52 -1.09 -7.82
CA MET A 7 -9.83 0.30 -8.12
C MET A 7 -10.54 0.97 -6.93
N THR A 8 -11.54 0.31 -6.36
CA THR A 8 -12.27 0.81 -5.18
C THR A 8 -11.33 1.13 -4.02
N ALA A 9 -10.40 0.22 -3.69
CA ALA A 9 -9.41 0.46 -2.63
C ALA A 9 -8.49 1.66 -2.93
N LEU A 10 -8.07 1.84 -4.18
CA LEU A 10 -7.23 2.99 -4.58
C LEU A 10 -7.99 4.31 -4.53
N LEU A 11 -9.25 4.31 -4.96
CA LEU A 11 -10.12 5.49 -4.96
C LEU A 11 -10.51 5.91 -3.55
N ASP A 12 -10.92 4.96 -2.70
CA ASP A 12 -11.24 5.22 -1.28
C ASP A 12 -10.03 5.81 -0.55
N ARG A 13 -8.85 5.18 -0.70
CA ARG A 13 -7.61 5.69 -0.11
C ARG A 13 -7.29 7.09 -0.60
N LYS A 14 -7.36 7.35 -1.91
CA LYS A 14 -7.14 8.69 -2.48
C LYS A 14 -8.09 9.70 -1.82
N ASP A 15 -9.37 9.35 -1.73
CA ASP A 15 -10.42 10.27 -1.34
C ASP A 15 -10.29 10.66 0.13
N ARG A 16 -10.25 9.67 1.01
CA ARG A 16 -10.11 9.87 2.46
C ARG A 16 -8.84 10.65 2.82
N MET A 17 -7.71 10.29 2.20
CA MET A 17 -6.44 10.99 2.46
C MET A 17 -6.46 12.43 1.97
N SER A 18 -7.06 12.70 0.81
CA SER A 18 -7.13 14.04 0.24
C SER A 18 -8.13 14.95 0.96
N MET A 19 -9.32 14.44 1.26
CA MET A 19 -10.37 15.18 1.95
C MET A 19 -10.01 15.47 3.40
N GLY A 20 -9.28 14.56 4.07
CA GLY A 20 -8.70 14.81 5.39
C GLY A 20 -7.74 16.01 5.42
N ALA A 21 -7.19 16.40 4.26
CA ALA A 21 -6.35 17.58 4.09
C ALA A 21 -7.07 18.74 3.36
N SER A 22 -8.39 18.68 3.18
CA SER A 22 -9.18 19.66 2.41
C SER A 22 -8.70 19.84 0.95
N LEU A 23 -8.16 18.79 0.34
CA LEU A 23 -7.68 18.79 -1.04
C LEU A 23 -8.58 17.93 -1.94
N GLU A 24 -9.02 18.49 -3.07
CA GLU A 24 -9.77 17.73 -4.08
C GLU A 24 -8.84 17.13 -5.14
N VAL A 25 -8.51 15.85 -4.99
CA VAL A 25 -7.70 15.12 -6.00
C VAL A 25 -8.60 14.52 -7.08
N ARG A 26 -8.29 14.84 -8.35
CA ARG A 26 -8.93 14.27 -9.54
C ARG A 26 -8.14 13.06 -10.07
N VAL A 27 -8.84 12.13 -10.73
CA VAL A 27 -8.28 10.88 -11.28
C VAL A 27 -8.58 10.75 -12.78
N PRO A 28 -7.91 11.52 -13.66
CA PRO A 28 -8.25 11.56 -15.10
C PRO A 28 -8.24 10.20 -15.81
N PHE A 29 -7.37 9.29 -15.38
CA PHE A 29 -7.28 7.94 -15.94
C PHE A 29 -8.46 7.02 -15.55
N ALA A 30 -9.29 7.42 -14.59
CA ALA A 30 -10.51 6.70 -14.19
C ALA A 30 -11.78 7.26 -14.87
N ASP A 31 -11.64 8.16 -15.85
CA ASP A 31 -12.77 8.63 -16.67
C ASP A 31 -13.37 7.47 -17.47
N HIS A 32 -14.69 7.26 -17.37
CA HIS A 32 -15.36 6.14 -18.00
C HIS A 32 -15.22 6.15 -19.53
N ARG A 33 -15.16 7.32 -20.17
CA ARG A 33 -15.00 7.45 -21.62
C ARG A 33 -13.63 6.95 -22.08
N LEU A 34 -12.59 7.25 -21.30
CA LEU A 34 -11.25 6.73 -21.56
C LEU A 34 -11.21 5.22 -21.37
N VAL A 35 -11.83 4.70 -20.31
CA VAL A 35 -11.89 3.26 -20.03
C VAL A 35 -12.63 2.51 -21.14
N GLU A 36 -13.80 3.01 -21.57
CA GLU A 36 -14.61 2.45 -22.66
C GLU A 36 -13.84 2.44 -23.98
N TYR A 37 -13.14 3.53 -24.31
CA TYR A 37 -12.30 3.59 -25.50
C TYR A 37 -11.15 2.55 -25.43
N VAL A 38 -10.38 2.56 -24.34
CA VAL A 38 -9.22 1.68 -24.17
C VAL A 38 -9.64 0.21 -24.09
N TRP A 39 -10.85 -0.09 -23.62
CA TRP A 39 -11.36 -1.47 -23.56
C TRP A 39 -11.25 -2.17 -24.91
N ASN A 40 -11.62 -1.49 -26.00
CA ASN A 40 -11.67 -2.03 -27.35
C ASN A 40 -10.31 -2.09 -28.07
N ILE A 41 -9.25 -1.53 -27.49
CA ILE A 41 -7.92 -1.54 -28.13
C ILE A 41 -7.33 -2.97 -28.09
N PRO A 42 -6.81 -3.50 -29.22
CA PRO A 42 -6.12 -4.80 -29.27
C PRO A 42 -5.01 -4.92 -28.24
N TRP A 43 -4.80 -6.13 -27.72
CA TRP A 43 -3.85 -6.36 -26.64
C TRP A 43 -2.40 -6.06 -27.07
N GLU A 44 -2.06 -6.38 -28.31
CA GLU A 44 -0.76 -6.13 -28.95
C GLU A 44 -0.43 -4.63 -28.98
N MET A 45 -1.46 -3.78 -29.14
CA MET A 45 -1.30 -2.33 -29.06
C MET A 45 -1.16 -1.87 -27.61
N LYS A 46 -2.00 -2.37 -26.68
CA LYS A 46 -1.88 -2.06 -25.24
C LYS A 46 -0.48 -2.38 -24.70
N MET A 47 0.10 -3.49 -25.18
CA MET A 47 1.43 -3.98 -24.85
C MET A 47 2.48 -3.69 -25.95
N TYR A 48 2.31 -2.60 -26.71
CA TYR A 48 3.22 -2.22 -27.80
C TYR A 48 4.69 -2.32 -27.38
N GLY A 49 5.51 -2.99 -28.20
CA GLY A 49 6.92 -3.27 -27.91
C GLY A 49 7.13 -4.28 -26.77
N ASN A 50 6.14 -5.15 -26.51
CA ASN A 50 6.09 -6.10 -25.39
C ASN A 50 6.31 -5.43 -24.02
N ARG A 51 5.76 -4.22 -23.84
CA ARG A 51 5.98 -3.39 -22.67
C ARG A 51 4.68 -2.93 -22.03
N GLU A 52 4.67 -2.87 -20.70
CA GLU A 52 3.51 -2.38 -19.97
C GLU A 52 3.23 -0.91 -20.28
N LYS A 53 1.95 -0.57 -20.43
CA LYS A 53 1.50 0.76 -20.83
C LYS A 53 2.07 1.17 -22.21
N GLY A 54 2.31 0.21 -23.11
CA GLY A 54 2.98 0.42 -24.39
C GLY A 54 2.36 1.55 -25.22
N ILE A 55 1.06 1.47 -25.50
CA ILE A 55 0.35 2.53 -26.25
C ILE A 55 0.40 3.89 -25.55
N LEU A 56 0.30 3.95 -24.21
CA LEU A 56 0.36 5.20 -23.46
C LEU A 56 1.75 5.84 -23.54
N ARG A 57 2.81 5.03 -23.44
CA ARG A 57 4.19 5.50 -23.59
C ARG A 57 4.41 6.02 -25.02
N LYS A 58 3.97 5.25 -26.02
CA LYS A 58 4.09 5.60 -27.44
C LYS A 58 3.35 6.90 -27.78
N ALA A 59 2.15 7.09 -27.24
CA ALA A 59 1.33 8.28 -27.47
C ALA A 59 1.92 9.58 -26.88
N LEU A 60 2.90 9.48 -25.98
CA LEU A 60 3.54 10.62 -25.32
C LEU A 60 4.98 10.86 -25.82
N GLU A 61 5.44 10.11 -26.82
CA GLU A 61 6.69 10.41 -27.52
C GLU A 61 6.65 11.82 -28.13
N GLY A 62 7.74 12.57 -27.97
CA GLY A 62 7.80 13.98 -28.38
C GLY A 62 7.12 14.96 -27.42
N VAL A 63 6.35 14.47 -26.44
CA VAL A 63 5.75 15.30 -25.37
C VAL A 63 6.55 15.18 -24.08
N LEU A 64 7.01 13.97 -23.73
CA LEU A 64 7.81 13.71 -22.54
C LEU A 64 9.21 13.21 -22.90
N PRO A 65 10.22 13.44 -22.05
CA PRO A 65 11.56 12.87 -22.24
C PRO A 65 11.54 11.33 -22.25
N ASP A 66 12.38 10.73 -23.08
CA ASP A 66 12.51 9.27 -23.20
C ASP A 66 12.88 8.61 -21.87
N GLU A 67 13.68 9.27 -21.04
CA GLU A 67 14.04 8.80 -19.70
C GLU A 67 12.82 8.61 -18.78
N VAL A 68 11.77 9.41 -18.95
CA VAL A 68 10.50 9.28 -18.22
C VAL A 68 9.63 8.22 -18.87
N LEU A 69 9.50 8.29 -20.21
CA LEU A 69 8.68 7.37 -21.01
C LEU A 69 9.12 5.93 -20.95
N TYR A 70 10.42 5.66 -20.73
CA TYR A 70 10.99 4.32 -20.76
C TYR A 70 11.67 3.94 -19.46
N ARG A 71 11.42 4.69 -18.37
CA ARG A 71 11.81 4.29 -17.03
C ARG A 71 11.19 2.95 -16.64
N LYS A 72 11.97 2.12 -15.92
CA LYS A 72 11.47 0.93 -15.25
C LYS A 72 10.37 1.32 -14.26
N LYS A 73 9.27 0.56 -14.23
CA LYS A 73 8.19 0.74 -13.25
C LYS A 73 8.78 0.72 -11.84
N SER A 74 8.53 1.77 -11.07
CA SER A 74 8.78 1.78 -9.63
C SER A 74 7.42 1.81 -8.93
N PRO A 75 7.16 0.94 -7.94
CA PRO A 75 5.95 1.01 -7.13
C PRO A 75 5.94 2.30 -6.29
N TYR A 76 4.79 2.61 -5.67
CA TYR A 76 4.71 3.71 -4.71
C TYR A 76 5.81 3.54 -3.65
N PRO A 77 6.51 4.64 -3.29
CA PRO A 77 7.64 4.55 -2.36
C PRO A 77 7.15 4.06 -1.00
N LYS A 78 7.88 3.12 -0.43
CA LYS A 78 7.79 2.78 0.99
C LYS A 78 8.71 3.71 1.77
N THR A 79 8.35 4.03 3.00
CA THR A 79 9.22 4.82 3.88
C THR A 79 10.44 3.97 4.25
N HIS A 80 11.60 4.39 3.76
CA HIS A 80 12.90 3.79 4.03
C HIS A 80 13.70 4.54 5.10
N HIS A 81 13.09 5.54 5.73
CA HIS A 81 13.76 6.39 6.71
C HIS A 81 14.06 5.59 8.00
N PRO A 82 15.33 5.47 8.45
CA PRO A 82 15.66 4.69 9.65
C PRO A 82 14.91 5.14 10.90
N GLY A 83 14.71 6.46 11.05
CA GLY A 83 13.91 7.00 12.17
C GLY A 83 12.43 6.57 12.14
N TYR A 84 11.86 6.29 10.96
CA TYR A 84 10.49 5.73 10.89
C TYR A 84 10.48 4.30 11.40
N THR A 85 11.47 3.48 11.00
CA THR A 85 11.62 2.10 11.48
C THR A 85 11.74 2.04 13.00
N GLN A 86 12.62 2.86 13.58
CA GLN A 86 12.81 2.92 15.03
C GLN A 86 11.53 3.37 15.75
N ALA A 87 10.83 4.37 15.21
CA ALA A 87 9.58 4.85 15.80
C ALA A 87 8.50 3.76 15.85
N VAL A 88 8.29 3.02 14.75
CA VAL A 88 7.27 1.95 14.72
C VAL A 88 7.69 0.73 15.54
N GLN A 89 8.98 0.44 15.63
CA GLN A 89 9.52 -0.63 16.47
C GLN A 89 9.31 -0.30 17.96
N SER A 90 9.64 0.92 18.39
CA SER A 90 9.41 1.37 19.77
C SER A 90 7.93 1.34 20.12
N MET A 91 7.08 1.90 19.26
CA MET A 91 5.63 1.93 19.47
C MET A 91 5.04 0.52 19.64
N LEU A 92 5.43 -0.42 18.77
CA LEU A 92 4.94 -1.79 18.87
C LEU A 92 5.52 -2.51 20.10
N SER A 93 6.77 -2.23 20.48
CA SER A 93 7.37 -2.75 21.71
C SER A 93 6.60 -2.31 22.95
N ASP A 94 6.23 -1.03 23.01
CA ASP A 94 5.44 -0.47 24.10
C ASP A 94 4.07 -1.15 24.19
N PHE A 95 3.39 -1.34 23.06
CA PHE A 95 2.09 -2.04 23.01
C PHE A 95 2.16 -3.51 23.41
N MET A 96 3.32 -4.17 23.29
CA MET A 96 3.51 -5.55 23.75
C MET A 96 3.66 -5.68 25.27
N THR A 97 3.84 -4.56 25.97
CA THR A 97 3.82 -4.50 27.45
C THR A 97 2.41 -4.38 28.02
N ASP A 98 1.45 -3.92 27.22
CA ASP A 98 0.04 -3.84 27.61
C ASP A 98 -0.60 -5.23 27.55
N SER A 99 -0.94 -5.78 28.71
CA SER A 99 -1.57 -7.10 28.83
C SER A 99 -2.94 -7.19 28.14
N ASN A 100 -3.61 -6.05 27.93
CA ASN A 100 -4.92 -5.98 27.27
C ASN A 100 -4.82 -5.72 25.77
N SER A 101 -3.61 -5.71 25.21
CA SER A 101 -3.42 -5.53 23.78
C SER A 101 -4.07 -6.68 22.98
N ALA A 102 -4.98 -6.33 22.07
CA ALA A 102 -5.62 -7.29 21.16
C ALA A 102 -4.61 -8.09 20.31
N LEU A 103 -3.36 -7.62 20.21
CA LEU A 103 -2.29 -8.36 19.53
C LEU A 103 -2.00 -9.71 20.19
N HIS A 104 -2.23 -9.84 21.49
CA HIS A 104 -2.03 -11.10 22.22
C HIS A 104 -3.08 -12.16 21.90
N GLU A 105 -4.27 -11.74 21.44
CA GLU A 105 -5.36 -12.64 21.06
C GLU A 105 -5.16 -13.22 19.66
N PHE A 106 -4.68 -12.40 18.72
CA PHE A 106 -4.59 -12.81 17.31
C PHE A 106 -3.23 -13.36 16.88
N PHE A 107 -2.16 -13.08 17.62
CA PHE A 107 -0.80 -13.36 17.16
C PHE A 107 0.06 -14.03 18.22
N ASP A 108 0.92 -14.95 17.77
CA ASP A 108 1.91 -15.58 18.64
C ASP A 108 2.91 -14.54 19.17
N ARG A 109 3.04 -14.48 20.51
CA ARG A 109 3.85 -13.50 21.22
C ARG A 109 5.34 -13.61 20.85
N ASN A 110 5.85 -14.83 20.66
CA ASN A 110 7.26 -15.04 20.33
C ASN A 110 7.58 -14.56 18.91
N THR A 111 6.68 -14.82 17.97
CA THR A 111 6.77 -14.36 16.58
C THR A 111 6.73 -12.83 16.52
N LEU A 112 5.80 -12.18 17.23
CA LEU A 112 5.75 -10.72 17.30
C LEU A 112 7.03 -10.13 17.88
N LYS A 113 7.55 -10.69 18.98
CA LYS A 113 8.80 -10.25 19.58
C LYS A 113 9.97 -10.37 18.60
N SER A 114 10.10 -11.50 17.92
CA SER A 114 11.13 -11.71 16.89
C SER A 114 11.00 -10.72 15.73
N MET A 115 9.78 -10.41 15.28
CA MET A 115 9.55 -9.41 14.24
C MET A 115 9.97 -8.02 14.68
N ILE A 116 9.66 -7.61 15.91
CA ILE A 116 10.07 -6.32 16.45
C ILE A 116 11.60 -6.25 16.53
N GLU A 117 12.26 -7.24 17.14
CA GLU A 117 13.72 -7.27 17.34
C GLU A 117 14.50 -7.26 16.02
N THR A 118 13.93 -7.84 14.96
CA THR A 118 14.56 -7.90 13.63
C THR A 118 14.10 -6.80 12.68
N GLU A 119 13.41 -5.76 13.17
CA GLU A 119 12.84 -4.68 12.34
C GLU A 119 11.92 -5.19 11.20
N GLY A 120 11.28 -6.34 11.44
CA GLY A 120 10.41 -7.06 10.52
C GLY A 120 11.14 -7.91 9.48
N ALA A 121 12.46 -8.08 9.57
CA ALA A 121 13.23 -8.92 8.65
C ALA A 121 12.99 -10.43 8.84
N SER A 122 12.53 -10.86 10.02
CA SER A 122 12.16 -12.26 10.26
C SER A 122 10.95 -12.70 9.42
N PHE A 123 10.07 -11.78 9.01
CA PHE A 123 8.91 -12.06 8.18
C PHE A 123 9.16 -11.70 6.72
N LYS A 124 9.44 -12.72 5.89
CA LYS A 124 9.89 -12.55 4.50
C LYS A 124 8.74 -12.47 3.48
N VAL A 125 7.57 -12.99 3.84
CA VAL A 125 6.40 -12.98 2.97
C VAL A 125 5.71 -11.63 3.10
N PRO A 126 5.35 -10.93 2.02
CA PRO A 126 4.56 -9.72 2.15
C PRO A 126 3.13 -10.07 2.59
N TRP A 127 2.67 -9.46 3.69
CA TRP A 127 1.31 -9.66 4.22
C TRP A 127 0.23 -9.22 3.21
N PHE A 128 0.48 -8.10 2.53
CA PHE A 128 -0.42 -7.55 1.53
C PHE A 128 0.35 -6.83 0.42
N GLY A 129 0.02 -7.14 -0.83
CA GLY A 129 0.70 -6.59 -2.00
C GLY A 129 2.19 -6.93 -2.04
N GLN A 130 3.00 -6.06 -2.65
CA GLN A 130 4.46 -6.25 -2.77
C GLN A 130 5.26 -5.46 -1.72
N LEU A 131 4.58 -4.69 -0.86
CA LEU A 131 5.20 -3.61 -0.09
C LEU A 131 5.02 -3.74 1.43
N MET A 132 4.13 -4.60 1.91
CA MET A 132 3.87 -4.77 3.34
C MET A 132 4.84 -5.77 3.98
N THR A 133 6.10 -5.37 4.11
CA THR A 133 7.16 -6.09 4.82
C THR A 133 7.94 -5.12 5.71
N GLY A 134 8.74 -5.65 6.65
CA GLY A 134 9.63 -4.84 7.48
C GLY A 134 8.87 -3.78 8.30
N PRO A 135 9.31 -2.50 8.28
CA PRO A 135 8.69 -1.43 9.05
C PRO A 135 7.20 -1.20 8.75
N GLN A 136 6.78 -1.41 7.49
CA GLN A 136 5.37 -1.24 7.10
C GLN A 136 4.46 -2.28 7.77
N LEU A 137 4.96 -3.49 7.95
CA LEU A 137 4.23 -4.54 8.67
C LEU A 137 4.15 -4.25 10.16
N LEU A 138 5.24 -3.78 10.78
CA LEU A 138 5.22 -3.34 12.18
C LEU A 138 4.21 -2.21 12.41
N ALA A 139 4.18 -1.23 11.51
CA ALA A 139 3.21 -0.14 11.54
C ALA A 139 1.77 -0.64 11.42
N GLN A 140 1.52 -1.66 10.60
CA GLN A 140 0.19 -2.27 10.45
C GLN A 140 -0.25 -2.96 11.74
N LEU A 141 0.64 -3.70 12.40
CA LEU A 141 0.35 -4.35 13.67
C LEU A 141 0.05 -3.31 14.76
N ALA A 142 0.84 -2.23 14.82
CA ALA A 142 0.57 -1.11 15.72
C ALA A 142 -0.81 -0.47 15.46
N GLN A 143 -1.21 -0.31 14.19
CA GLN A 143 -2.53 0.20 13.82
C GLN A 143 -3.67 -0.72 14.26
N ILE A 144 -3.49 -2.05 14.25
CA ILE A 144 -4.51 -2.99 14.76
C ILE A 144 -4.74 -2.74 16.25
N HIS A 145 -3.67 -2.65 17.05
CA HIS A 145 -3.79 -2.34 18.47
C HIS A 145 -4.51 -0.99 18.70
N ILE A 146 -4.08 0.06 18.00
CA ILE A 146 -4.68 1.40 18.11
C ILE A 146 -6.16 1.36 17.75
N TRP A 147 -6.53 0.65 16.68
CA TRP A 147 -7.92 0.54 16.25
C TRP A 147 -8.80 -0.16 17.31
N PHE A 148 -8.34 -1.27 17.88
CA PHE A 148 -9.07 -1.96 18.95
C PHE A 148 -9.26 -1.05 20.18
N ARG A 149 -8.19 -0.37 20.58
CA ARG A 149 -8.21 0.53 21.74
C ARG A 149 -9.12 1.74 21.51
N ASP A 150 -8.93 2.46 20.41
CA ASP A 150 -9.60 3.73 20.16
C ASP A 150 -11.11 3.55 19.89
N TYR A 151 -11.52 2.40 19.33
CA TYR A 151 -12.92 2.07 19.09
C TYR A 151 -13.52 1.15 20.16
N ASN A 152 -12.77 0.85 21.24
CA ASN A 152 -13.19 -0.03 22.35
C ASN A 152 -13.77 -1.36 21.85
N ILE A 153 -13.07 -2.00 20.92
CA ILE A 153 -13.51 -3.24 20.30
C ILE A 153 -13.18 -4.38 21.27
N ASN A 154 -14.21 -5.07 21.73
CA ASN A 154 -14.08 -6.27 22.54
C ASN A 154 -14.31 -7.49 21.66
N ILE A 155 -13.43 -8.48 21.78
CA ILE A 155 -13.63 -9.80 21.19
C ILE A 155 -14.54 -10.54 22.18
N SER A 156 -15.84 -10.58 21.88
CA SER A 156 -16.79 -11.44 22.59
C SER A 156 -16.75 -12.84 21.99
N ASP A 157 -16.70 -13.85 22.86
CA ASP A 157 -17.03 -15.24 22.49
C ASP A 157 -18.49 -15.38 22.04
#